data_AF-A0A510JDZ7-F1
#
_entry.id   AF-A0A510JDZ7-F1
#
_cell.length_a   1.000
_cell.length_b   1.000
_cell.length_c   1.000
_cell.angle_alpha   90.00
_cell.angle_beta   90.00
_cell.angle_gamma   90.00
#
_symmetry.space_group_name_H-M   'P 1'
#
loop_
_entity.id
_entity.type
_entity.pdbx_description
1 polymer ?
#
loop_
_entity_poly.entity_id
_entity_poly.type
_entity_poly.pdbx_seq_one_letter_code
_entity_poly.pdbx_strand_id
1 'polypeptide(L)'
;MKIVKNYYNRFKVLNPKYSEIKLGIIVAIIIYFIARIFFAVEISGDTIISLVVFVISMTLHEVAHGYVAYKFGDDTAKREGRITLNPLKHIDLTGIILPMLILLSGFKFLVGWAKPVPVNFHNLRPHRLGLFCVAIAGIVVNFILAGTSLILLKFGGKYLDIDNIFMTILLYIYLINLLLGLFNLIPITPLDGGRIVYSLSGYRIREFYNKIERYGILIIFVVVYLEGPALTRGFIEIVKFFLKLAGIDIGLTF
;
A
#
# COMPACT_ATOMS: atom_id res chain seq x y z
N MET A 1 24.99 12.99 -11.29
CA MET A 1 25.35 14.39 -10.89
C MET A 1 24.41 15.47 -11.45
N LYS A 2 24.02 15.45 -12.74
CA LYS A 2 23.12 16.45 -13.35
C LYS A 2 21.73 16.57 -12.67
N ILE A 3 21.12 15.44 -12.29
CA ILE A 3 19.80 15.39 -11.64
C ILE A 3 19.82 16.08 -10.27
N VAL A 4 20.84 15.78 -9.46
CA VAL A 4 21.02 16.37 -8.12
C VAL A 4 21.21 17.89 -8.22
N LYS A 5 22.02 18.34 -9.20
CA LYS A 5 22.25 19.77 -9.43
C LYS A 5 20.97 20.51 -9.84
N ASN A 6 20.13 19.89 -10.69
CA ASN A 6 18.83 20.45 -11.06
C ASN A 6 17.86 20.52 -9.88
N TYR A 7 17.81 19.49 -9.02
CA TYR A 7 16.99 19.51 -7.81
C TYR A 7 17.43 20.58 -6.83
N TYR A 8 18.73 20.70 -6.58
CA TYR A 8 19.30 21.73 -5.70
C TYR A 8 18.95 23.15 -6.18
N ASN A 9 19.15 23.43 -7.47
CA ASN A 9 18.84 24.73 -8.04
C ASN A 9 17.34 25.05 -7.93
N ARG A 10 16.47 24.07 -8.20
CA ARG A 10 15.02 24.23 -8.08
C ARG A 10 14.57 24.42 -6.63
N PHE A 11 15.18 23.72 -5.68
CA PHE A 11 14.92 23.89 -4.26
C PHE A 11 15.35 25.27 -3.75
N LYS A 12 16.50 25.78 -4.21
CA LYS A 12 17.02 27.11 -3.87
C LYS A 12 16.12 28.23 -4.40
N VAL A 13 15.57 28.07 -5.60
CA VAL A 13 14.57 29.00 -6.17
C VAL A 13 13.27 29.00 -5.36
N LEU A 14 12.80 27.83 -4.91
CA LEU A 14 11.57 27.69 -4.13
C LEU A 14 11.75 28.09 -2.65
N ASN A 15 12.97 28.02 -2.11
CA ASN A 15 13.29 28.30 -0.70
C ASN A 15 14.48 29.26 -0.57
N PRO A 16 14.34 30.54 -0.96
CA PRO A 16 15.47 31.47 -1.07
C PRO A 16 16.15 31.80 0.27
N LYS A 17 15.45 31.68 1.40
CA LYS A 17 16.02 31.86 2.74
C LYS A 17 16.46 30.53 3.34
N TYR A 18 17.72 30.50 3.79
CA TYR A 18 18.35 29.37 4.49
C TYR A 18 18.27 28.04 3.73
N SER A 19 18.25 28.08 2.40
CA SER A 19 18.15 26.91 1.53
C SER A 19 19.18 25.83 1.85
N GLU A 20 20.42 26.22 2.15
CA GLU A 20 21.51 25.28 2.46
C GLU A 20 21.31 24.59 3.81
N ILE A 21 20.89 25.34 4.84
CA ILE A 21 20.58 24.78 6.17
C ILE A 21 19.36 23.87 6.10
N LYS A 22 18.29 24.30 5.42
CA LYS A 22 17.08 23.47 5.22
C LYS A 22 17.40 22.18 4.49
N LEU A 23 18.20 22.24 3.42
CA LEU A 23 18.62 21.07 2.68
C LEU A 23 19.53 20.16 3.53
N GLY A 24 20.44 20.75 4.31
CA GLY A 24 21.28 20.02 5.26
C GLY A 24 20.48 19.27 6.32
N ILE A 25 19.45 19.91 6.90
CA ILE A 25 18.53 19.27 7.85
C ILE A 25 17.76 18.12 7.17
N ILE A 26 17.20 18.35 5.98
CA ILE A 26 16.48 17.30 5.23
C ILE A 26 17.40 16.11 4.94
N VAL A 27 18.63 16.35 4.49
CA VAL A 27 19.61 15.30 4.20
C VAL A 27 20.01 14.56 5.48
N ALA A 28 20.25 15.26 6.59
CA ALA A 28 20.56 14.64 7.88
C ALA A 28 19.42 13.76 8.40
N ILE A 29 18.17 14.22 8.26
CA ILE A 29 16.97 13.44 8.59
C ILE A 29 16.88 12.18 7.73
N ILE A 30 17.09 12.30 6.41
CA ILE A 30 17.08 11.15 5.49
C ILE A 30 18.19 10.15 5.85
N ILE A 31 19.42 10.61 6.10
CA ILE A 31 20.56 9.74 6.46
C ILE A 31 20.29 9.02 7.79
N TYR A 32 19.82 9.75 8.81
CA TYR A 32 19.45 9.16 10.09
C TYR A 32 18.39 8.05 9.91
N PHE A 33 17.39 8.27 9.07
CA PHE A 33 16.36 7.28 8.80
C PHE A 33 16.85 6.08 7.99
N ILE A 34 17.66 6.29 6.97
CA ILE A 34 18.30 5.20 6.21
C ILE A 34 19.15 4.34 7.14
N ALA A 35 19.97 4.98 8.00
CA ALA A 35 20.77 4.29 8.99
C ALA A 35 19.88 3.49 9.96
N ARG A 36 18.83 4.10 10.51
CA ARG A 36 17.92 3.42 11.43
C ARG A 36 17.22 2.21 10.79
N ILE A 37 16.84 2.28 9.53
CA ILE A 37 16.28 1.13 8.80
C ILE A 37 17.33 0.05 8.61
N PHE A 38 18.53 0.43 8.19
CA PHE A 38 19.63 -0.52 7.99
C PHE A 38 20.01 -1.26 9.28
N PHE A 39 19.91 -0.59 10.44
CA PHE A 39 20.15 -1.19 11.75
C PHE A 39 18.92 -1.88 12.37
N ALA A 40 17.71 -1.61 11.89
CA ALA A 40 16.47 -2.20 12.42
C ALA A 40 15.94 -3.38 11.60
N VAL A 41 16.31 -3.50 10.33
CA VAL A 41 15.86 -4.56 9.44
C VAL A 41 16.94 -5.63 9.34
N GLU A 42 16.75 -6.74 10.05
CA GLU A 42 17.51 -7.96 9.79
C GLU A 42 17.04 -8.54 8.45
N ILE A 43 17.95 -8.64 7.48
CA ILE A 43 17.68 -9.27 6.19
C ILE A 43 17.73 -10.79 6.40
N SER A 44 16.57 -11.37 6.74
CA SER A 44 16.34 -12.81 6.81
C SER A 44 15.70 -13.34 5.51
N GLY A 45 15.67 -14.66 5.33
CA GLY A 45 14.96 -15.29 4.20
C GLY A 45 13.48 -14.90 4.16
N ASP A 46 12.85 -14.79 5.33
CA ASP A 46 11.47 -14.36 5.50
C ASP A 46 11.23 -12.90 5.07
N THR A 47 12.18 -12.01 5.36
CA THR A 47 12.14 -10.62 4.89
C THR A 47 12.16 -10.55 3.36
N ILE A 48 12.96 -11.41 2.70
CA ILE A 48 13.02 -11.47 1.23
C ILE A 48 11.72 -12.01 0.66
N ILE A 49 11.20 -13.12 1.21
CA ILE A 49 9.94 -13.73 0.77
C ILE A 49 8.79 -12.73 0.90
N SER A 50 8.65 -12.10 2.06
CA SER A 50 7.59 -11.13 2.32
C SER A 50 7.68 -9.93 1.38
N LEU A 51 8.88 -9.42 1.09
CA LEU A 51 9.06 -8.32 0.14
C LEU A 51 8.66 -8.71 -1.30
N VAL A 52 9.04 -9.90 -1.75
CA VAL A 52 8.67 -10.40 -3.08
C VAL A 52 7.15 -10.55 -3.19
N VAL A 53 6.53 -11.19 -2.19
CA VAL A 53 5.07 -11.35 -2.12
C VAL A 53 4.38 -9.98 -2.09
N PHE A 54 4.91 -9.03 -1.33
CA PHE A 54 4.39 -7.66 -1.26
C PHE A 54 4.39 -6.96 -2.62
N VAL A 55 5.52 -6.99 -3.32
CA VAL A 55 5.67 -6.34 -4.63
C VAL A 55 4.71 -6.97 -5.66
N ILE A 56 4.57 -8.29 -5.66
CA ILE A 56 3.62 -8.99 -6.55
C ILE A 56 2.18 -8.63 -6.19
N SER A 57 1.83 -8.64 -4.90
CA SER A 57 0.48 -8.34 -4.42
C SER A 57 0.05 -6.91 -4.78
N MET A 58 0.93 -5.93 -4.53
CA MET A 58 0.72 -4.54 -4.95
C MET A 58 0.58 -4.41 -6.48
N THR A 59 1.39 -5.14 -7.25
CA THR A 59 1.28 -5.12 -8.72
C THR A 59 -0.09 -5.63 -9.18
N LEU A 60 -0.58 -6.73 -8.61
CA LEU A 60 -1.89 -7.29 -8.94
C LEU A 60 -3.03 -6.33 -8.56
N HIS A 61 -2.93 -5.69 -7.39
CA HIS A 61 -3.85 -4.66 -6.93
C HIS A 61 -3.96 -3.49 -7.93
N GLU A 62 -2.83 -2.91 -8.31
CA GLU A 62 -2.75 -1.79 -9.26
C GLU A 62 -3.23 -2.16 -10.66
N VAL A 63 -2.87 -3.36 -11.13
CA VAL A 63 -3.36 -3.89 -12.41
C VAL A 63 -4.88 -4.08 -12.40
N ALA A 64 -5.48 -4.46 -11.26
CA ALA A 64 -6.92 -4.58 -11.13
C ALA A 64 -7.62 -3.23 -11.33
N HIS A 65 -7.11 -2.14 -10.73
CA HIS A 65 -7.62 -0.80 -10.98
C HIS A 65 -7.55 -0.42 -12.45
N GLY A 66 -6.40 -0.60 -13.09
CA GLY A 66 -6.22 -0.29 -14.51
C GLY A 66 -7.11 -1.11 -15.43
N TYR A 67 -7.28 -2.40 -15.13
CA TYR A 67 -8.13 -3.31 -15.90
C TYR A 67 -9.60 -2.92 -15.80
N VAL A 68 -10.09 -2.63 -14.59
CA VAL A 68 -11.48 -2.21 -14.39
C VAL A 68 -11.71 -0.84 -14.99
N ALA A 69 -10.78 0.11 -14.85
CA ALA A 69 -10.87 1.43 -15.50
C ALA A 69 -11.01 1.29 -17.02
N TYR A 70 -10.21 0.41 -17.63
CA TYR A 70 -10.30 0.09 -19.06
C TYR A 70 -11.66 -0.49 -19.45
N LYS A 71 -12.22 -1.38 -18.65
CA LYS A 71 -13.57 -1.94 -18.87
C LYS A 71 -14.67 -0.89 -18.78
N PHE A 72 -14.49 0.14 -17.96
CA PHE A 72 -15.41 1.26 -17.84
C PHE A 72 -15.10 2.42 -18.82
N GLY A 73 -14.19 2.24 -19.78
CA GLY A 73 -13.95 3.18 -20.87
C GLY A 73 -12.74 4.10 -20.71
N ASP A 74 -11.96 3.97 -19.63
CA ASP A 74 -10.69 4.70 -19.48
C ASP A 74 -9.48 3.85 -19.90
N ASP A 75 -8.95 4.11 -21.09
CA ASP A 75 -7.78 3.42 -21.65
C ASP A 75 -6.44 4.07 -21.27
N THR A 76 -6.41 5.06 -20.36
CA THR A 76 -5.19 5.78 -19.95
C THR A 76 -4.09 4.82 -19.47
N ALA A 77 -4.40 3.95 -18.52
CA ALA A 77 -3.47 2.93 -18.02
C ALA A 77 -2.97 1.97 -19.10
N LYS A 78 -3.84 1.65 -20.08
CA LYS A 78 -3.51 0.76 -21.20
C LYS A 78 -2.53 1.43 -22.16
N ARG A 79 -2.78 2.68 -22.54
CA ARG A 79 -1.91 3.47 -23.43
C ARG A 79 -0.53 3.72 -22.81
N GLU A 80 -0.47 3.92 -21.49
CA GLU A 80 0.81 4.04 -20.77
C GLU A 80 1.51 2.69 -20.52
N GLY A 81 0.93 1.58 -20.97
CA GLY A 81 1.51 0.24 -20.81
C GLY A 81 1.66 -0.19 -19.34
N ARG A 82 0.79 0.32 -18.46
CA ARG A 82 0.77 0.03 -17.02
C ARG A 82 -0.20 -1.09 -16.63
N ILE A 83 -1.06 -1.55 -17.53
CA ILE A 83 -1.79 -2.82 -17.33
C ILE A 83 -0.83 -3.98 -17.64
N THR A 84 0.11 -4.24 -16.73
CA THR A 84 1.14 -5.26 -16.88
C THR A 84 1.49 -5.90 -15.54
N LEU A 85 1.79 -7.19 -15.55
CA LEU A 85 2.26 -7.92 -14.37
C LEU A 85 3.75 -7.70 -14.09
N ASN A 86 4.45 -6.88 -14.87
CA ASN A 86 5.84 -6.53 -14.61
C ASN A 86 5.93 -5.55 -13.43
N PRO A 87 6.43 -5.97 -12.25
CA PRO A 87 6.42 -5.13 -11.05
C PRO A 87 7.30 -3.88 -11.17
N LEU A 88 8.34 -3.93 -12.01
CA LEU A 88 9.25 -2.81 -12.23
C LEU A 88 8.54 -1.58 -12.80
N LYS A 89 7.38 -1.75 -13.45
CA LYS A 89 6.58 -0.63 -13.98
C LYS A 89 5.71 0.05 -12.92
N HIS A 90 5.56 -0.56 -11.74
CA HIS A 90 4.68 -0.11 -10.66
C HIS A 90 5.45 0.38 -9.42
N ILE A 91 6.76 0.20 -9.38
CA ILE A 91 7.60 0.68 -8.27
C ILE A 91 7.94 2.15 -8.48
N ASP A 92 7.70 2.98 -7.46
CA ASP A 92 8.16 4.37 -7.39
C ASP A 92 9.28 4.53 -6.35
N LEU A 93 10.50 4.82 -6.81
CA LEU A 93 11.62 5.13 -5.92
C LEU A 93 11.42 6.42 -5.12
N THR A 94 10.58 7.35 -5.59
CA THR A 94 10.23 8.58 -4.84
C THR A 94 9.21 8.32 -3.73
N GLY A 95 8.44 7.24 -3.86
CA GLY A 95 7.45 6.79 -2.89
C GLY A 95 8.04 6.17 -1.62
N ILE A 96 9.35 5.87 -1.61
CA ILE A 96 10.04 5.20 -0.49
C ILE A 96 9.97 6.01 0.81
N ILE A 97 9.78 7.32 0.75
CA ILE A 97 9.70 8.19 1.93
C ILE A 97 8.53 7.81 2.84
N LEU A 98 7.36 7.45 2.29
CA LEU A 98 6.18 7.15 3.11
C LEU A 98 6.29 5.80 3.86
N PRO A 99 6.70 4.68 3.22
CA PRO A 99 7.02 3.44 3.92
C PRO A 99 8.10 3.62 4.98
N MET A 100 9.13 4.44 4.71
CA MET A 100 10.17 4.78 5.70
C MET A 100 9.58 5.50 6.92
N LEU A 101 8.68 6.47 6.70
CA LEU A 101 7.99 7.20 7.77
C LEU A 101 7.04 6.32 8.59
N ILE A 102 6.34 5.40 7.93
CA ILE A 102 5.43 4.44 8.58
C ILE A 102 6.20 3.46 9.46
N LEU A 103 7.34 2.93 9.02
CA LEU A 103 8.15 2.01 9.84
C LEU A 103 8.62 2.63 11.17
N LEU A 104 8.75 3.95 11.24
CA LEU A 104 9.20 4.67 12.44
C LEU A 104 8.08 4.93 13.47
N SER A 105 6.82 4.75 13.07
CA SER A 105 5.65 4.89 13.94
C SER A 105 5.43 3.73 14.90
N GLY A 106 6.20 2.64 14.74
CA GLY A 106 5.93 1.38 15.44
C GLY A 106 4.83 0.54 14.78
N PHE A 107 4.28 0.97 13.63
CA PHE A 107 3.49 0.11 12.77
C PHE A 107 4.39 -0.97 12.15
N LYS A 108 4.22 -2.22 12.61
CA LYS A 108 5.13 -3.33 12.29
C LYS A 108 4.99 -3.86 10.86
N PHE A 109 3.97 -3.44 10.12
CA PHE A 109 3.71 -3.98 8.80
C PHE A 109 4.15 -3.03 7.68
N LEU A 110 4.77 -3.60 6.65
CA LEU A 110 5.19 -2.89 5.46
C LEU A 110 3.95 -2.46 4.64
N VAL A 111 3.63 -1.17 4.69
CA VAL A 111 2.77 -0.52 3.70
C VAL A 111 3.69 0.17 2.72
N GLY A 112 4.02 -0.51 1.62
CA GLY A 112 4.78 0.09 0.53
C GLY A 112 3.92 1.04 -0.29
N TRP A 113 4.54 2.12 -0.78
CA TRP A 113 3.93 3.06 -1.71
C TRP A 113 4.30 2.68 -3.14
N ALA A 114 3.36 2.11 -3.88
CA ALA A 114 3.52 1.89 -5.32
C ALA A 114 3.21 3.16 -6.10
N LYS A 115 3.73 3.26 -7.32
CA LYS A 115 3.27 4.27 -8.27
C LYS A 115 1.85 3.87 -8.70
N PRO A 116 0.80 4.65 -8.35
CA PRO A 116 -0.54 4.26 -8.71
C PRO A 116 -0.71 4.22 -10.22
N VAL A 117 -1.51 3.26 -10.70
CA VAL A 117 -1.90 3.17 -12.11
C VAL A 117 -2.75 4.39 -12.47
N PRO A 118 -2.46 5.07 -13.59
CA PRO A 118 -3.13 6.32 -13.93
C PRO A 118 -4.55 5.99 -14.39
N VAL A 119 -5.52 6.47 -13.63
CA VAL A 119 -6.94 6.38 -13.96
C VAL A 119 -7.47 7.78 -14.18
N ASN A 120 -8.01 8.04 -15.37
CA ASN A 120 -8.78 9.24 -15.63
C ASN A 120 -10.26 8.97 -15.35
N PHE A 121 -10.68 9.34 -14.13
CA PHE A 121 -12.06 9.15 -13.68
C PHE A 121 -13.11 9.86 -14.54
N HIS A 122 -12.75 10.90 -15.30
CA HIS A 122 -13.66 11.61 -16.21
C HIS A 122 -14.11 10.75 -17.40
N ASN A 123 -13.31 9.76 -17.79
CA ASN A 123 -13.59 8.89 -18.94
C ASN A 123 -14.52 7.72 -18.58
N LEU A 124 -14.73 7.44 -17.29
CA LEU A 124 -15.49 6.28 -16.84
C LEU A 124 -16.99 6.40 -17.16
N ARG A 125 -17.58 5.36 -17.73
CA ARG A 125 -19.01 5.27 -18.06
C ARG A 125 -19.61 3.91 -17.67
N PRO A 126 -20.71 3.88 -16.89
CA PRO A 126 -21.34 5.00 -16.16
C PRO A 126 -20.42 5.55 -15.06
N HIS A 127 -20.34 6.88 -14.92
CA HIS A 127 -19.31 7.54 -14.10
C HIS A 127 -19.26 7.08 -12.63
N ARG A 128 -20.40 7.07 -11.92
CA ARG A 128 -20.44 6.67 -10.50
C ARG A 128 -20.11 5.20 -10.29
N LEU A 129 -20.69 4.34 -11.13
CA LEU A 129 -20.46 2.90 -11.06
C LEU A 129 -19.00 2.58 -11.39
N GLY A 130 -18.44 3.21 -12.42
CA GLY A 130 -17.03 3.06 -12.78
C GLY A 130 -16.11 3.51 -11.66
N LEU A 131 -16.38 4.65 -11.01
CA LEU A 131 -15.58 5.13 -9.89
C LEU A 131 -15.61 4.15 -8.71
N PHE A 132 -16.79 3.64 -8.35
CA PHE A 132 -16.96 2.61 -7.32
C PHE A 132 -16.23 1.30 -7.68
N CYS A 133 -16.46 0.78 -8.88
CA CYS A 133 -15.89 -0.49 -9.34
C CYS A 133 -14.37 -0.40 -9.45
N VAL A 134 -13.82 0.71 -9.93
CA VAL A 134 -12.37 0.93 -9.94
C VAL A 134 -11.85 0.97 -8.51
N ALA A 135 -12.45 1.74 -7.60
CA ALA A 135 -11.97 1.82 -6.22
C ALA A 135 -11.97 0.46 -5.50
N ILE A 136 -12.99 -0.37 -5.69
CA ILE A 136 -13.04 -1.68 -5.03
C ILE A 136 -12.20 -2.76 -5.74
N ALA A 137 -11.73 -2.54 -6.97
CA ALA A 137 -11.05 -3.57 -7.78
C ALA A 137 -9.79 -4.13 -7.10
N GLY A 138 -8.88 -3.25 -6.66
CA GLY A 138 -7.67 -3.65 -5.97
C GLY A 138 -7.96 -4.32 -4.63
N ILE A 139 -8.93 -3.80 -3.86
CA ILE A 139 -9.37 -4.38 -2.59
C ILE A 139 -9.88 -5.82 -2.80
N VAL A 140 -10.71 -6.05 -3.81
CA VAL A 140 -11.26 -7.37 -4.14
C VAL A 140 -10.14 -8.34 -4.51
N VAL A 141 -9.17 -7.93 -5.34
CA VAL A 141 -8.04 -8.79 -5.70
C VAL A 141 -7.23 -9.19 -4.46
N ASN A 142 -6.97 -8.26 -3.55
CA ASN A 142 -6.29 -8.56 -2.30
C ASN A 142 -7.09 -9.58 -1.46
N PHE A 143 -8.38 -9.37 -1.25
CA PHE A 143 -9.19 -10.34 -0.48
C PHE A 143 -9.30 -11.71 -1.16
N ILE A 144 -9.32 -11.76 -2.50
CA ILE A 144 -9.26 -13.02 -3.24
C ILE A 144 -7.93 -13.73 -2.97
N LEU A 145 -6.81 -13.04 -3.07
CA LEU A 145 -5.48 -13.62 -2.80
C LEU A 145 -5.33 -14.07 -1.35
N ALA A 146 -5.84 -13.29 -0.40
CA ALA A 146 -5.85 -13.66 1.01
C ALA A 146 -6.72 -14.90 1.25
N GLY A 147 -7.93 -14.94 0.69
CA GLY A 147 -8.86 -16.05 0.83
C GLY A 147 -8.37 -17.34 0.19
N THR A 148 -7.82 -17.28 -1.02
CA THR A 148 -7.24 -18.44 -1.70
C THR A 148 -6.05 -18.99 -0.92
N SER A 149 -5.16 -18.11 -0.42
CA SER A 149 -4.04 -18.54 0.39
C SER A 149 -4.48 -19.17 1.72
N LEU A 150 -5.48 -18.60 2.39
CA LEU A 150 -6.04 -19.16 3.62
C LEU A 150 -6.63 -20.57 3.42
N ILE A 151 -7.34 -20.77 2.30
CA ILE A 151 -7.86 -22.09 1.91
C ILE A 151 -6.70 -23.07 1.68
N LEU A 152 -5.67 -22.66 0.95
CA LEU A 152 -4.49 -23.49 0.68
C LEU A 152 -3.70 -23.81 1.96
N LEU A 153 -3.57 -22.88 2.90
CA LEU A 153 -2.96 -23.12 4.21
C LEU A 153 -3.73 -24.18 5.00
N LYS A 154 -5.06 -24.09 5.00
CA LYS A 154 -5.93 -25.04 5.73
C LYS A 154 -5.75 -26.47 5.23
N PHE A 155 -5.74 -26.66 3.91
CA PHE A 155 -5.64 -28.00 3.33
C PHE A 155 -4.18 -28.47 3.21
N GLY A 156 -3.26 -27.56 2.92
CA GLY A 156 -1.82 -27.84 2.77
C GLY A 156 -1.13 -28.15 4.09
N GLY A 157 -1.51 -27.48 5.19
CA GLY A 157 -0.93 -27.71 6.53
C GLY A 157 -1.22 -29.08 7.11
N LYS A 158 -2.14 -29.86 6.51
CA LYS A 158 -2.33 -31.28 6.86
C LYS A 158 -1.24 -32.19 6.28
N TYR A 159 -0.58 -31.76 5.20
CA TYR A 159 0.34 -32.58 4.41
C TYR A 159 1.78 -32.05 4.40
N LEU A 160 1.98 -30.79 4.77
CA LEU A 160 3.26 -30.10 4.76
C LEU A 160 3.59 -29.58 6.16
N ASP A 161 4.84 -29.75 6.59
CA ASP A 161 5.34 -29.16 7.83
C ASP A 161 5.25 -27.63 7.78
N ILE A 162 5.04 -27.02 8.95
CA ILE A 162 4.92 -25.57 9.10
C ILE A 162 6.20 -24.85 8.67
N ASP A 163 7.36 -25.50 8.82
CA ASP A 163 8.68 -24.98 8.42
C ASP A 163 8.93 -25.07 6.89
N ASN A 164 7.96 -25.56 6.12
CA ASN A 164 8.07 -25.63 4.67
C ASN A 164 7.98 -24.22 4.05
N ILE A 165 8.95 -23.87 3.20
CA ILE A 165 8.99 -22.59 2.47
C ILE A 165 7.68 -22.27 1.73
N PHE A 166 6.97 -23.28 1.21
CA PHE A 166 5.68 -23.10 0.56
C PHE A 166 4.60 -22.61 1.54
N MET A 167 4.56 -23.17 2.74
CA MET A 167 3.64 -22.74 3.81
C MET A 167 3.97 -21.32 4.26
N THR A 168 5.26 -20.99 4.38
CA THR A 168 5.73 -19.62 4.66
C THR A 168 5.28 -18.62 3.60
N ILE A 169 5.43 -18.95 2.31
CA ILE A 169 4.98 -18.10 1.20
C ILE A 169 3.47 -17.89 1.27
N LEU A 170 2.68 -18.95 1.46
CA LEU A 170 1.23 -18.83 1.59
C LEU A 170 0.84 -17.96 2.79
N LEU A 171 1.49 -18.12 3.94
CA LEU A 171 1.25 -17.28 5.11
C LEU A 171 1.50 -15.80 4.79
N TYR A 172 2.60 -15.48 4.10
CA TYR A 172 2.87 -14.10 3.67
C TYR A 172 1.87 -13.59 2.62
N ILE A 173 1.43 -14.42 1.67
CA ILE A 173 0.37 -14.03 0.72
C ILE A 173 -0.90 -13.67 1.48
N TYR A 174 -1.28 -14.48 2.46
CA TYR A 174 -2.45 -14.23 3.30
C TYR A 174 -2.32 -12.94 4.10
N LEU A 175 -1.24 -12.80 4.88
CA LEU A 175 -1.02 -11.66 5.77
C LEU A 175 -0.94 -10.34 4.99
N ILE A 176 -0.14 -10.31 3.93
CA ILE A 176 0.11 -9.08 3.17
C ILE A 176 -1.14 -8.66 2.40
N ASN A 177 -1.84 -9.58 1.75
CA ASN A 177 -3.05 -9.21 1.02
C ASN A 177 -4.20 -8.84 1.94
N LEU A 178 -4.36 -9.52 3.09
CA LEU A 178 -5.34 -9.12 4.09
C LEU A 178 -5.04 -7.70 4.61
N LEU A 179 -3.77 -7.40 4.90
CA LEU A 179 -3.34 -6.07 5.30
C LEU A 179 -3.62 -5.02 4.22
N LEU A 180 -3.19 -5.26 2.99
CA LEU A 180 -3.37 -4.32 1.87
C LEU A 180 -4.86 -4.08 1.60
N GLY A 181 -5.69 -5.11 1.70
CA GLY A 181 -7.15 -5.00 1.56
C GLY A 181 -7.77 -4.16 2.68
N LEU A 182 -7.45 -4.45 3.94
CA LEU A 182 -7.97 -3.71 5.10
C LEU A 182 -7.48 -2.27 5.15
N PHE A 183 -6.20 -2.03 4.85
CA PHE A 183 -5.63 -0.69 4.81
C PHE A 183 -6.29 0.16 3.72
N ASN A 184 -6.49 -0.40 2.53
CA ASN A 184 -7.19 0.30 1.46
C ASN A 184 -8.70 0.44 1.70
N LEU A 185 -9.30 -0.22 2.68
CA LEU A 185 -10.69 0.02 3.09
C LEU A 185 -10.86 1.24 4.02
N ILE A 186 -9.78 1.81 4.55
CA ILE A 186 -9.85 3.00 5.40
C ILE A 186 -10.54 4.13 4.61
N PRO A 187 -11.60 4.77 5.14
CA PRO A 187 -12.45 5.70 4.40
C PRO A 187 -11.82 7.11 4.28
N ILE A 188 -10.54 7.19 3.90
CA ILE A 188 -9.77 8.43 3.80
C ILE A 188 -9.10 8.47 2.42
N THR A 189 -9.34 9.51 1.62
CA THR A 189 -8.56 9.73 0.39
C THR A 189 -7.11 10.05 0.77
N PRO A 190 -6.08 9.59 0.03
CA PRO A 190 -6.13 8.98 -1.30
C PRO A 190 -6.44 7.47 -1.36
N LEU A 191 -6.67 6.79 -0.22
CA LEU A 191 -6.96 5.35 -0.21
C LEU A 191 -8.30 5.04 -0.89
N ASP A 192 -8.41 3.81 -1.37
CA ASP A 192 -9.58 3.37 -2.14
C ASP A 192 -10.89 3.41 -1.36
N GLY A 193 -10.87 3.14 -0.06
CA GLY A 193 -12.03 3.21 0.83
C GLY A 193 -12.62 4.60 0.86
N GLY A 194 -11.76 5.64 0.83
CA GLY A 194 -12.20 7.02 0.67
C GLY A 194 -12.89 7.27 -0.67
N ARG A 195 -12.39 6.67 -1.76
CA ARG A 195 -13.01 6.73 -3.09
C ARG A 195 -14.32 5.95 -3.18
N ILE A 196 -14.44 4.84 -2.46
CA ILE A 196 -15.70 4.09 -2.32
C ILE A 196 -16.75 4.99 -1.68
N VAL A 197 -16.44 5.60 -0.53
CA VAL A 197 -17.34 6.54 0.15
C VAL A 197 -17.67 7.71 -0.78
N TYR A 198 -16.66 8.31 -1.42
CA TYR A 198 -16.85 9.39 -2.38
C TYR A 198 -17.85 9.02 -3.50
N SER A 199 -17.73 7.82 -4.08
CA SER A 199 -18.55 7.33 -5.19
C SER A 199 -20.03 7.16 -4.83
N LEU A 200 -20.31 6.70 -3.61
CA LEU A 200 -21.66 6.40 -3.11
C LEU A 200 -22.31 7.63 -2.48
N SER A 201 -21.54 8.67 -2.17
CA SER A 201 -21.99 9.79 -1.37
C SER A 201 -22.72 10.91 -2.14
N GLY A 202 -23.43 11.76 -1.39
CA GLY A 202 -24.05 12.99 -1.90
C GLY A 202 -23.06 14.14 -2.10
N TYR A 203 -23.54 15.28 -2.61
CA TYR A 203 -22.71 16.45 -2.92
C TYR A 203 -21.87 16.96 -1.73
N ARG A 204 -22.48 17.07 -0.54
CA ARG A 204 -21.81 17.61 0.67
C ARG A 204 -20.60 16.77 1.09
N ILE A 205 -20.72 15.45 1.07
CA ILE A 205 -19.64 14.53 1.43
C ILE A 205 -18.53 14.62 0.38
N ARG A 206 -18.87 14.65 -0.92
CA ARG A 206 -17.87 14.83 -1.98
C ARG A 206 -17.08 16.14 -1.83
N GLU A 207 -17.77 17.24 -1.52
CA GLU A 207 -17.10 18.53 -1.30
C GLU A 207 -16.12 18.46 -0.12
N PHE A 208 -16.50 17.76 0.96
CA PHE A 208 -15.60 17.49 2.09
C PHE A 208 -14.38 16.67 1.66
N TYR A 209 -14.60 15.54 0.96
CA TYR A 209 -13.52 14.68 0.45
C TYR A 209 -12.55 15.43 -0.48
N ASN A 210 -13.06 16.28 -1.37
CA ASN A 210 -12.24 17.14 -2.24
C ASN A 210 -11.37 18.12 -1.44
N LYS A 211 -11.86 18.62 -0.30
CA LYS A 211 -11.09 19.53 0.57
C LYS A 211 -9.96 18.80 1.29
N ILE A 212 -10.22 17.57 1.78
CA ILE A 212 -9.27 16.79 2.57
C ILE A 212 -8.27 15.98 1.72
N GLU A 213 -8.55 15.71 0.45
CA GLU A 213 -7.71 14.87 -0.42
C GLU A 213 -6.24 15.33 -0.44
N ARG A 214 -6.00 16.65 -0.48
CA ARG A 214 -4.65 17.24 -0.45
C ARG A 214 -3.88 16.96 0.86
N TYR A 215 -4.60 16.70 1.95
CA TYR A 215 -4.05 16.39 3.26
C TYR A 215 -4.10 14.89 3.56
N GLY A 216 -4.66 14.08 2.66
CA GLY A 216 -4.94 12.67 2.88
C GLY A 216 -3.74 11.86 3.36
N ILE A 217 -2.60 12.01 2.67
CA ILE A 217 -1.34 11.35 3.04
C ILE A 217 -0.88 11.78 4.45
N LEU A 218 -1.01 13.06 4.78
CA LEU A 218 -0.65 13.59 6.10
C LEU A 218 -1.58 13.03 7.19
N ILE A 219 -2.88 12.95 6.92
CA ILE A 219 -3.87 12.37 7.85
C ILE A 219 -3.53 10.91 8.12
N ILE A 220 -3.28 10.12 7.08
CA ILE A 220 -2.87 8.71 7.21
C ILE A 220 -1.60 8.60 8.05
N PHE A 221 -0.60 9.44 7.76
CA PHE A 221 0.65 9.45 8.53
C PHE A 221 0.41 9.76 10.01
N VAL A 222 -0.37 10.80 10.34
CA VAL A 222 -0.68 11.17 11.73
C VAL A 222 -1.42 10.05 12.45
N VAL A 223 -2.41 9.43 11.80
CA VAL A 223 -3.17 8.31 12.37
C VAL A 223 -2.25 7.12 12.63
N VAL A 224 -1.42 6.74 11.67
CA VAL A 224 -0.47 5.62 11.82
C VAL A 224 0.60 5.94 12.86
N TYR A 225 1.05 7.19 12.95
CA TYR A 225 2.05 7.64 13.91
C TYR A 225 1.54 7.62 15.36
N LEU A 226 0.33 8.11 15.60
CA LEU A 226 -0.25 8.19 16.94
C LEU A 226 -0.83 6.83 17.38
N GLU A 227 -1.47 6.10 16.47
CA GLU A 227 -2.24 4.89 16.78
C GLU A 227 -1.59 3.60 16.26
N GLY A 228 -0.34 3.65 15.77
CA GLY A 228 0.38 2.51 15.19
C GLY A 228 0.29 1.21 16.00
N PRO A 229 0.52 1.23 17.32
CA PRO A 229 0.37 0.05 18.18
C PRO A 229 -1.08 -0.45 18.29
N ALA A 230 -2.06 0.44 18.35
CA ALA A 230 -3.48 0.06 18.39
C ALA A 230 -3.93 -0.55 17.05
N LEU A 231 -3.52 0.05 15.93
CA LEU A 231 -3.77 -0.47 14.57
C LEU A 231 -3.13 -1.84 14.38
N THR A 232 -1.90 -2.02 14.85
CA THR A 232 -1.19 -3.30 14.79
C THR A 232 -1.93 -4.37 15.60
N ARG A 233 -2.35 -4.08 16.83
CA ARG A 233 -3.17 -4.99 17.64
C ARG A 233 -4.48 -5.34 16.97
N GLY A 234 -5.22 -4.35 16.47
CA GLY A 234 -6.48 -4.58 15.76
C GLY A 234 -6.31 -5.47 14.53
N PHE A 235 -5.26 -5.22 13.74
CA PHE A 235 -4.93 -6.06 12.60
C PHE A 235 -4.60 -7.51 13.00
N ILE A 236 -3.80 -7.69 14.05
CA ILE A 236 -3.45 -9.02 14.57
C ILE A 236 -4.71 -9.80 15.00
N GLU A 237 -5.66 -9.14 15.66
CA GLU A 237 -6.91 -9.79 16.07
C GLU A 237 -7.77 -10.19 14.87
N ILE A 238 -7.80 -9.38 13.81
CA ILE A 238 -8.48 -9.74 12.56
C ILE A 238 -7.80 -10.95 11.90
N VAL A 239 -6.47 -10.95 11.82
CA VAL A 239 -5.68 -12.06 11.30
C VAL A 239 -5.98 -13.36 12.06
N LYS A 240 -5.93 -13.31 13.39
CA LYS A 240 -6.23 -14.45 14.27
C LYS A 240 -7.66 -14.93 14.10
N PHE A 241 -8.62 -14.01 13.99
CA PHE A 241 -10.03 -14.36 13.78
C PHE A 241 -10.20 -15.21 12.52
N PHE A 242 -9.65 -14.79 11.39
CA PHE A 242 -9.77 -15.52 10.13
C PHE A 242 -8.97 -16.83 10.10
N LEU A 243 -7.78 -16.87 10.73
CA LEU A 243 -7.02 -18.12 10.89
C LEU A 243 -7.78 -19.13 11.75
N LYS A 244 -8.32 -18.69 12.89
CA LYS A 244 -9.14 -19.51 13.78
C LYS A 244 -10.40 -20.01 13.08
N LEU A 245 -11.06 -19.16 12.29
CA LEU A 245 -12.21 -19.54 11.47
C LEU A 245 -11.85 -20.62 10.44
N ALA A 246 -10.64 -20.56 9.88
CA ALA A 246 -10.12 -21.61 9.01
C ALA A 246 -9.72 -22.90 9.76
N GLY A 247 -9.67 -22.88 11.09
CA GLY A 247 -9.20 -23.99 11.93
C GLY A 247 -7.67 -24.07 12.01
N ILE A 248 -6.98 -22.96 11.74
CA ILE A 248 -5.52 -22.85 11.79
C ILE A 248 -5.16 -22.13 13.09
N ASP A 249 -4.45 -22.82 13.99
CA ASP A 249 -3.97 -22.24 15.25
C ASP A 249 -2.47 -21.99 15.15
N ILE A 250 -2.10 -20.85 14.58
CA ILE A 250 -0.71 -20.38 14.57
C ILE A 250 -0.55 -19.44 15.76
N GLY A 251 0.33 -19.78 16.68
CA GLY A 251 0.77 -18.88 17.75
C GLY A 251 1.57 -17.72 17.18
N LEU A 252 0.89 -16.78 16.52
CA LEU A 252 1.52 -15.58 15.97
C LEU A 252 2.00 -14.68 17.10
N THR A 253 3.28 -14.79 17.46
CA THR A 253 3.99 -13.84 18.33
C THR A 253 4.59 -12.74 17.46
N PHE A 254 3.97 -11.56 17.44
CA PHE A 254 4.47 -10.37 16.71
C PHE A 254 5.19 -9.39 17.62
#